data_AF-A0A957SPZ7-F1
#
_entry.id   AF-A0A957SPZ7-F1
#
_cell.length_a   1.000
_cell.length_b   1.000
_cell.length_c   1.000
_cell.angle_alpha   90.00
_cell.angle_beta   90.00
_cell.angle_gamma   90.00
#
_symmetry.space_group_name_H-M   'P 1'
#
loop_
_entity.id
_entity.type
_entity.pdbx_description
1 polymer ?
#
loop_
_entity_poly.entity_id
_entity_poly.type
_entity_poly.pdbx_seq_one_letter_code
_entity_poly.pdbx_strand_id
1 'polypeptide(L)'
;GVPIVYAGFMGYDEVAHHSGVEAADALAVLYRLDQQFARLEKAAAKAPLRYQFVVLSDHGQTATVPFRQRYGETLEELVQRLANEHPVSGAVSTSEGWANLSALLTEVIQTDEYLASRALRSAVKNRLYGDNVVLGPEHLQLDEQQRTVGRKQAQQDKIIVLPSGNLGSIYFTRWQTRATLEQINSDFPQLIPRLTQHPGIGFVLVQSQRHGPIALGAKGVYFLRNDHVAGENPLAPFGPNAAAHLRRTNNFPCVADILVNSAYDAEQNEVTAFEEFVGSHGGLGGWQTAPFLMFPAQWPAPTERIVGAGNVYKVAKQWLARMKHETIRIQTDKL
;
A
#
# COMPACT_ATOMS: atom_id res chain seq x y z
N GLY A 1 6.64 32.86 -3.35
CA GLY A 1 5.92 31.61 -3.65
C GLY A 1 6.93 30.49 -3.75
N VAL A 2 6.53 29.24 -3.49
CA VAL A 2 7.40 28.07 -3.70
C VAL A 2 7.30 27.62 -5.16
N PRO A 3 8.39 27.10 -5.77
CA PRO A 3 8.41 26.77 -7.19
C PRO A 3 7.59 25.52 -7.54
N ILE A 4 7.37 24.63 -6.57
CA ILE A 4 6.63 23.36 -6.73
C ILE A 4 5.78 23.17 -5.48
N VAL A 5 4.52 22.78 -5.66
CA VAL A 5 3.58 22.40 -4.60
C VAL A 5 3.06 21.01 -4.93
N TYR A 6 3.03 20.11 -3.95
CA TYR A 6 2.38 18.81 -4.04
C TYR A 6 1.31 18.74 -2.95
N ALA A 7 0.09 18.36 -3.31
CA ALA A 7 -1.04 18.26 -2.40
C ALA A 7 -1.81 16.98 -2.66
N GLY A 8 -2.08 16.22 -1.59
CA GLY A 8 -2.91 15.02 -1.62
C GLY A 8 -4.37 15.34 -1.32
N PHE A 9 -5.29 14.81 -2.13
CA PHE A 9 -6.72 14.95 -1.94
C PHE A 9 -7.34 13.57 -1.70
N MET A 10 -7.48 13.19 -0.43
CA MET A 10 -7.88 11.83 -0.03
C MET A 10 -9.40 11.64 0.08
N GLY A 11 -10.19 12.70 -0.10
CA GLY A 11 -11.62 12.66 0.23
C GLY A 11 -12.44 11.62 -0.56
N TYR A 12 -12.10 11.37 -1.82
CA TYR A 12 -12.80 10.33 -2.59
C TYR A 12 -12.47 8.94 -2.05
N ASP A 13 -11.19 8.71 -1.73
CA ASP A 13 -10.67 7.43 -1.27
C ASP A 13 -11.40 6.95 -0.01
N GLU A 14 -11.39 7.81 1.01
CA GLU A 14 -12.05 7.65 2.30
C GLU A 14 -13.55 7.34 2.16
N VAL A 15 -14.27 8.14 1.36
CA VAL A 15 -15.72 7.98 1.21
C VAL A 15 -16.05 6.74 0.38
N ALA A 16 -15.28 6.45 -0.65
CA ALA A 16 -15.50 5.29 -1.51
C ALA A 16 -15.22 3.96 -0.79
N HIS A 17 -14.27 3.92 0.16
CA HIS A 17 -14.08 2.76 1.04
C HIS A 17 -15.33 2.39 1.84
N HIS A 18 -16.03 3.39 2.37
CA HIS A 18 -17.15 3.19 3.29
C HIS A 18 -18.52 3.12 2.60
N SER A 19 -18.70 3.87 1.52
CA SER A 19 -20.00 4.01 0.83
C SER A 19 -20.08 3.22 -0.48
N GLY A 20 -18.94 2.88 -1.09
CA GLY A 20 -18.84 2.22 -2.38
C GLY A 20 -18.33 3.16 -3.49
N VAL A 21 -17.61 2.57 -4.45
CA VAL A 21 -16.83 3.32 -5.47
C VAL A 21 -17.68 4.16 -6.44
N GLU A 22 -18.94 3.77 -6.64
CA GLU A 22 -19.92 4.49 -7.50
C GLU A 22 -21.05 5.14 -6.69
N ALA A 23 -20.97 5.14 -5.36
CA ALA A 23 -22.03 5.69 -4.52
C ALA A 23 -22.17 7.21 -4.72
N ALA A 24 -23.40 7.71 -4.59
CA ALA A 24 -23.70 9.14 -4.75
C ALA A 24 -22.83 10.04 -3.85
N ASP A 25 -22.53 9.59 -2.63
CA ASP A 25 -21.68 10.32 -1.70
C ASP A 25 -20.22 10.37 -2.18
N ALA A 26 -19.66 9.25 -2.67
CA ALA A 26 -18.31 9.21 -3.24
C ALA A 26 -18.21 10.11 -4.48
N LEU A 27 -19.20 10.05 -5.38
CA LEU A 27 -19.24 10.91 -6.56
C LEU A 27 -19.42 12.39 -6.19
N ALA A 28 -20.20 12.71 -5.16
CA ALA A 28 -20.33 14.08 -4.65
C ALA A 28 -18.99 14.66 -4.16
N VAL A 29 -18.10 13.83 -3.61
CA VAL A 29 -16.74 14.27 -3.27
C VAL A 29 -15.94 14.63 -4.52
N LEU A 30 -16.01 13.85 -5.60
CA LEU A 30 -15.34 14.18 -6.86
C LEU A 30 -15.81 15.53 -7.43
N TYR A 31 -17.12 15.80 -7.40
CA TYR A 31 -17.65 17.12 -7.80
C TYR A 31 -17.12 18.26 -6.93
N ARG A 32 -16.93 18.04 -5.63
CA ARG A 32 -16.35 19.06 -4.73
C ARG A 32 -14.84 19.25 -4.97
N LEU A 33 -14.12 18.19 -5.32
CA LEU A 33 -12.70 18.25 -5.69
C LEU A 33 -12.50 19.05 -6.98
N ASP A 34 -13.34 18.83 -8.00
CA ASP A 34 -13.35 19.63 -9.22
C ASP A 34 -13.53 21.14 -8.91
N GLN A 35 -14.46 21.48 -8.02
CA GLN A 35 -14.64 22.86 -7.56
C GLN A 35 -13.39 23.41 -6.82
N GLN A 36 -12.63 22.57 -6.10
CA GLN A 36 -11.38 23.01 -5.48
C GLN A 36 -10.29 23.25 -6.53
N PHE A 37 -10.19 22.43 -7.57
CA PHE A 37 -9.26 22.67 -8.68
C PHE A 37 -9.59 23.98 -9.39
N ALA A 38 -10.86 24.25 -9.69
CA ALA A 38 -11.28 25.53 -10.27
C ALA A 38 -10.93 26.75 -9.37
N ARG A 39 -10.96 26.58 -8.04
CA ARG A 39 -10.52 27.64 -7.10
C ARG A 39 -9.01 27.84 -7.14
N LEU A 40 -8.23 26.75 -7.19
CA LEU A 40 -6.78 26.81 -7.29
C LEU A 40 -6.33 27.46 -8.60
N GLU A 41 -6.97 27.15 -9.72
CA GLU A 41 -6.69 27.80 -11.01
C GLU A 41 -6.93 29.30 -10.97
N LYS A 42 -8.07 29.73 -10.38
CA LYS A 42 -8.37 31.16 -10.19
C LYS A 42 -7.36 31.86 -9.29
N ALA A 43 -6.86 31.19 -8.25
CA ALA A 43 -5.82 31.71 -7.38
C ALA A 43 -4.46 31.79 -8.09
N ALA A 44 -4.10 30.75 -8.86
CA ALA A 44 -2.88 30.70 -9.65
C ALA A 44 -2.79 31.82 -10.69
N ALA A 45 -3.92 32.20 -11.30
CA ALA A 45 -3.98 33.32 -12.24
C ALA A 45 -3.58 34.67 -11.62
N LYS A 46 -3.67 34.81 -10.29
CA LYS A 46 -3.31 36.03 -9.54
C LYS A 46 -1.95 35.89 -8.84
N ALA A 47 -1.32 34.72 -8.90
CA ALA A 47 -0.05 34.48 -8.24
C ALA A 47 1.12 35.15 -8.98
N PRO A 48 2.18 35.56 -8.27
CA PRO A 48 3.38 36.11 -8.91
C PRO A 48 4.14 35.07 -9.76
N LEU A 49 3.94 33.78 -9.47
CA LEU A 49 4.47 32.66 -10.25
C LEU A 49 3.38 32.09 -11.15
N ARG A 50 3.74 31.77 -12.39
CA ARG A 50 2.84 31.08 -13.33
C ARG A 50 2.84 29.58 -13.02
N TYR A 51 1.85 29.12 -12.26
CA TYR A 51 1.69 27.69 -11.99
C TYR A 51 1.09 26.95 -13.19
N GLN A 52 1.49 25.69 -13.33
CA GLN A 52 0.88 24.70 -14.22
C GLN A 52 0.37 23.55 -13.35
N PHE A 53 -0.75 22.95 -13.73
CA PHE A 53 -1.39 21.90 -12.95
C PHE A 53 -1.13 20.53 -13.57
N VAL A 54 -0.72 19.58 -12.73
CA VAL A 54 -0.69 18.16 -13.03
C VAL A 54 -1.57 17.49 -11.99
N VAL A 55 -2.55 16.72 -12.44
CA VAL A 55 -3.46 15.97 -11.56
C VAL A 55 -3.22 14.50 -11.84
N LEU A 56 -3.03 13.71 -10.79
CA LEU A 56 -2.87 12.28 -10.90
C LEU A 56 -3.74 11.58 -9.87
N SER A 57 -4.15 10.36 -10.21
CA SER A 57 -4.58 9.36 -9.25
C SER A 57 -3.45 8.35 -9.14
N ASP A 58 -3.08 7.99 -7.93
CA ASP A 58 -2.08 6.98 -7.63
C ASP A 58 -2.62 5.55 -7.82
N HIS A 59 -3.92 5.36 -7.56
CA HIS A 59 -4.69 4.17 -7.91
C HIS A 59 -6.15 4.51 -8.20
N GLY A 60 -6.87 3.58 -8.84
CA GLY A 60 -8.33 3.58 -8.81
C GLY A 60 -8.86 2.92 -7.53
N GLN A 61 -10.15 2.62 -7.50
CA GLN A 61 -10.73 1.70 -6.51
C GLN A 61 -11.62 0.67 -7.20
N THR A 62 -11.74 -0.51 -6.59
CA THR A 62 -12.61 -1.59 -7.05
C THR A 62 -13.69 -1.85 -6.01
N ALA A 63 -14.92 -2.12 -6.45
CA ALA A 63 -15.96 -2.61 -5.55
C ALA A 63 -15.55 -3.94 -4.91
N THR A 64 -16.04 -4.18 -3.70
CA THR A 64 -15.71 -5.40 -2.97
C THR A 64 -16.83 -5.80 -2.00
N VAL A 65 -16.89 -7.09 -1.70
CA VAL A 65 -17.50 -7.60 -0.47
C VAL A 65 -16.37 -8.01 0.48
N PRO A 66 -16.37 -7.56 1.75
CA PRO A 66 -15.38 -7.98 2.73
C PRO A 66 -15.25 -9.51 2.84
N PHE A 67 -14.02 -9.97 3.01
CA PHE A 67 -13.67 -11.39 3.08
C PHE A 67 -14.42 -12.10 4.20
N ARG A 68 -14.56 -11.44 5.35
CA ARG A 68 -15.35 -11.95 6.48
C ARG A 68 -16.83 -12.10 6.14
N GLN A 69 -17.42 -11.13 5.43
CA GLN A 69 -18.82 -11.20 5.05
C GLN A 69 -19.06 -12.31 4.01
N ARG A 70 -18.09 -12.52 3.10
CA ARG A 70 -18.18 -13.55 2.07
C ARG A 70 -17.91 -14.96 2.57
N TYR A 71 -16.96 -15.14 3.50
CA TYR A 71 -16.46 -16.47 3.90
C TYR A 71 -16.64 -16.79 5.38
N GLY A 72 -17.16 -15.86 6.19
CA GLY A 72 -17.47 -16.07 7.61
C GLY A 72 -16.26 -15.98 8.56
N GLU A 73 -15.06 -15.71 8.06
CA GLU A 73 -13.83 -15.56 8.84
C GLU A 73 -12.94 -14.45 8.26
N THR A 74 -12.12 -13.80 9.08
CA THR A 74 -11.09 -12.85 8.61
C THR A 74 -9.87 -13.57 8.04
N LEU A 75 -8.98 -12.85 7.33
CA LEU A 75 -7.70 -13.42 6.91
C LEU A 75 -6.85 -13.88 8.12
N GLU A 76 -6.92 -13.15 9.23
CA GLU A 76 -6.24 -13.51 10.48
C GLU A 76 -6.78 -14.82 11.05
N GLU A 77 -8.10 -14.95 11.15
CA GLU A 77 -8.77 -16.16 11.65
C GLU A 77 -8.46 -17.37 10.74
N LEU A 78 -8.45 -17.16 9.42
CA LEU A 78 -8.03 -18.17 8.45
C LEU A 78 -6.59 -18.61 8.72
N VAL A 79 -5.64 -17.67 8.83
CA VAL A 79 -4.23 -18.00 9.09
C VAL A 79 -4.07 -18.70 10.45
N GLN A 80 -4.76 -18.23 11.49
CA GLN A 80 -4.75 -18.84 12.82
C GLN A 80 -5.24 -20.28 12.81
N ARG A 81 -6.34 -20.53 12.10
CA ARG A 81 -6.91 -21.87 11.92
C ARG A 81 -6.00 -22.79 11.12
N LEU A 82 -5.23 -22.25 10.18
CA LEU A 82 -4.30 -23.03 9.35
C LEU A 82 -2.94 -23.26 10.00
N ALA A 83 -2.52 -22.39 10.91
CA ALA A 83 -1.20 -22.40 11.53
C ALA A 83 -1.10 -23.22 12.83
N ASN A 84 -2.18 -23.87 13.29
CA ASN A 84 -2.29 -24.80 14.43
C ASN A 84 -1.23 -24.68 15.55
N GLU A 85 -1.66 -24.26 16.75
CA GLU A 85 -0.88 -24.13 18.01
C GLU A 85 -0.02 -22.85 18.18
N HIS A 86 0.11 -22.01 17.14
CA HIS A 86 0.82 -20.73 17.26
C HIS A 86 -0.12 -19.53 17.42
N PRO A 87 0.13 -18.61 18.37
CA PRO A 87 -0.67 -17.39 18.49
C PRO A 87 -0.44 -16.48 17.27
N VAL A 88 -1.52 -16.20 16.54
CA VAL A 88 -1.57 -15.16 15.51
C VAL A 88 -1.96 -13.84 16.18
N SER A 89 -1.32 -12.74 15.77
CA SER A 89 -1.70 -11.40 16.19
C SER A 89 -2.05 -10.58 14.96
N GLY A 90 -3.31 -10.19 14.83
CA GLY A 90 -3.74 -9.15 13.92
C GLY A 90 -3.26 -7.79 14.39
N ALA A 91 -2.74 -6.99 13.47
CA ALA A 91 -2.75 -5.55 13.71
C ALA A 91 -4.18 -5.07 13.41
N VAL A 92 -4.82 -4.48 14.41
CA VAL A 92 -6.07 -3.73 14.22
C VAL A 92 -5.86 -2.77 13.05
N SER A 93 -6.79 -2.79 12.08
CA SER A 93 -6.79 -1.94 10.89
C SER A 93 -6.57 -0.49 11.28
N THR A 94 -5.35 -0.01 11.06
CA THR A 94 -4.93 1.38 11.26
C THR A 94 -4.29 1.88 9.97
N SER A 95 -5.00 1.69 8.85
CA SER A 95 -4.47 1.93 7.49
C SER A 95 -4.52 3.38 7.02
N GLU A 96 -5.23 4.30 7.67
CA GLU A 96 -5.18 5.73 7.31
C GLU A 96 -4.23 6.56 8.21
N GLY A 97 -4.10 6.19 9.49
CA GLY A 97 -3.25 6.91 10.45
C GLY A 97 -1.75 6.82 10.13
N TRP A 98 -1.28 5.65 9.68
CA TRP A 98 0.14 5.44 9.33
C TRP A 98 0.53 6.04 7.97
N ALA A 99 -0.40 6.08 7.01
CA ALA A 99 -0.21 6.78 5.73
C ALA A 99 -0.07 8.29 5.96
N ASN A 100 -0.92 8.86 6.82
CA ASN A 100 -0.85 10.25 7.25
C ASN A 100 0.43 10.58 8.04
N LEU A 101 0.88 9.69 8.92
CA LEU A 101 2.16 9.84 9.63
C LEU A 101 3.37 9.77 8.70
N SER A 102 3.33 8.92 7.67
CA SER A 102 4.42 8.79 6.69
C SER A 102 4.51 10.03 5.78
N ALA A 103 3.38 10.62 5.40
CA ALA A 103 3.33 11.88 4.67
C ALA A 103 3.92 13.05 5.50
N LEU A 104 3.54 13.15 6.79
CA LEU A 104 4.08 14.15 7.72
C LEU A 104 5.58 13.94 8.01
N LEU A 105 6.05 12.70 8.15
CA LEU A 105 7.47 12.38 8.35
C LEU A 105 8.30 12.72 7.10
N THR A 106 7.74 12.54 5.90
CA THR A 106 8.42 12.89 4.65
C THR A 106 8.56 14.41 4.49
N GLU A 107 7.59 15.19 4.96
CA GLU A 107 7.61 16.66 4.95
C GLU A 107 8.70 17.23 5.89
N VAL A 108 8.93 16.57 7.04
CA VAL A 108 10.00 16.93 7.98
C VAL A 108 11.40 16.55 7.48
N ILE A 109 11.51 15.51 6.65
CA ILE A 109 12.80 15.11 6.05
C ILE A 109 13.18 16.01 4.85
N GLN A 110 12.19 16.65 4.22
CA GLN A 110 12.41 17.55 3.07
C GLN A 110 12.60 19.03 3.43
N THR A 111 12.45 19.40 4.70
CA THR A 111 12.84 20.74 5.17
C THR A 111 14.32 20.75 5.52
N ASP A 112 15.10 21.45 4.70
CA ASP A 112 16.55 21.56 4.81
C ASP A 112 17.04 21.82 6.23
N GLU A 113 18.14 21.15 6.54
CA GLU A 113 19.01 21.33 7.70
C GLU A 113 19.22 22.81 8.01
N TYR A 114 18.85 23.24 9.22
CA TYR A 114 19.73 23.89 10.19
C TYR A 114 18.87 24.21 11.44
N LEU A 115 19.27 23.68 12.60
CA LEU A 115 18.87 24.11 13.97
C LEU A 115 17.61 23.56 14.68
N ALA A 116 16.95 22.47 14.24
CA ALA A 116 15.78 21.92 14.97
C ALA A 116 15.95 20.50 15.60
N SER A 117 17.15 19.91 15.61
CA SER A 117 17.30 18.45 15.74
C SER A 117 17.54 17.87 17.16
N ARG A 118 17.75 18.68 18.22
CA ARG A 118 18.01 18.16 19.58
C ARG A 118 16.87 18.29 20.59
N ALA A 119 16.09 19.37 20.55
CA ALA A 119 15.04 19.59 21.55
C ALA A 119 13.77 18.74 21.30
N LEU A 120 13.40 18.56 20.02
CA LEU A 120 12.19 17.82 19.64
C LEU A 120 12.31 16.30 19.85
N ARG A 121 13.52 15.73 19.74
CA ARG A 121 13.73 14.28 19.98
C ARG A 121 13.44 13.87 21.42
N SER A 122 13.68 14.74 22.41
CA SER A 122 13.42 14.40 23.82
C SER A 122 11.93 14.49 24.18
N ALA A 123 11.18 15.37 23.52
CA ALA A 123 9.76 15.57 23.81
C ALA A 123 8.87 14.46 23.20
N VAL A 124 9.29 13.89 22.07
CA VAL A 124 8.55 12.81 21.38
C VAL A 124 8.89 11.42 21.95
N LYS A 125 10.11 11.21 22.46
CA LYS A 125 10.55 9.90 22.98
C LYS A 125 9.80 9.44 24.24
N ASN A 126 9.18 10.37 24.97
CA ASN A 126 8.49 10.10 26.24
C ASN A 126 6.95 10.07 26.11
N ARG A 127 6.39 10.08 24.90
CA ARG A 127 4.93 10.21 24.72
C ARG A 127 4.27 9.22 23.77
N LEU A 128 4.92 8.10 23.45
CA LEU A 128 4.32 7.05 22.63
C LEU A 128 4.35 5.72 23.38
N TYR A 129 3.22 5.38 24.01
CA TYR A 129 2.93 4.05 24.57
C TYR A 129 1.41 3.80 24.53
N GLY A 130 0.94 3.08 23.51
CA GLY A 130 -0.46 2.63 23.38
C GLY A 130 -1.53 3.73 23.26
N ASP A 131 -2.68 3.41 22.68
CA ASP A 131 -3.74 4.34 22.27
C ASP A 131 -4.56 4.99 23.42
N ASN A 132 -3.99 5.19 24.62
CA ASN A 132 -4.66 5.97 25.66
C ASN A 132 -3.68 6.82 26.49
N VAL A 133 -3.96 8.12 26.55
CA VAL A 133 -3.24 9.07 27.42
C VAL A 133 -3.81 8.96 28.85
N VAL A 134 -3.13 8.22 29.72
CA VAL A 134 -3.43 8.20 31.16
C VAL A 134 -2.36 9.01 31.90
N LEU A 135 -2.78 10.08 32.58
CA LEU A 135 -1.93 10.98 33.36
C LEU A 135 -1.99 10.60 34.86
N GLY A 136 -0.90 10.08 35.43
CA GLY A 136 -0.78 9.89 36.88
C GLY A 136 0.39 8.98 37.32
N PRO A 137 0.88 9.08 38.58
CA PRO A 137 2.05 8.36 39.08
C PRO A 137 1.84 6.85 39.32
N GLU A 138 0.69 6.30 38.95
CA GLU A 138 0.35 4.88 39.04
C GLU A 138 1.03 4.01 37.96
N HIS A 139 1.70 4.63 36.97
CA HIS A 139 2.45 3.95 35.90
C HIS A 139 3.57 3.03 36.42
N LEU A 140 4.18 3.35 37.57
CA LEU A 140 5.39 2.65 38.02
C LEU A 140 5.12 1.25 38.59
N GLN A 141 3.91 0.98 39.09
CA GLN A 141 3.55 -0.35 39.64
C GLN A 141 2.89 -1.26 38.59
N LEU A 142 2.22 -0.68 37.58
CA LEU A 142 1.73 -1.41 36.41
C LEU A 142 2.88 -1.84 35.48
N ASP A 143 3.94 -1.03 35.40
CA ASP A 143 5.14 -1.27 34.60
C ASP A 143 5.85 -2.59 34.95
N GLU A 144 6.03 -2.92 36.23
CA GLU A 144 6.79 -4.12 36.62
C GLU A 144 6.01 -5.42 36.40
N GLN A 145 4.69 -5.40 36.64
CA GLN A 145 3.82 -6.55 36.39
C GLN A 145 3.55 -6.75 34.89
N GLN A 146 3.42 -5.69 34.09
CA GLN A 146 3.23 -5.82 32.63
C GLN A 146 4.54 -6.09 31.88
N ARG A 147 5.70 -5.61 32.34
CA ARG A 147 7.01 -5.96 31.73
C ARG A 147 7.37 -7.42 31.94
N THR A 148 6.97 -8.02 33.06
CA THR A 148 7.18 -9.45 33.31
C THR A 148 6.23 -10.34 32.48
N VAL A 149 4.99 -9.89 32.22
CA VAL A 149 4.05 -10.56 31.32
C VAL A 149 4.45 -10.38 29.84
N GLY A 150 4.82 -9.16 29.43
CA GLY A 150 5.25 -8.82 28.07
C GLY A 150 6.56 -9.50 27.65
N ARG A 151 7.51 -9.70 28.57
CA ARG A 151 8.71 -10.51 28.29
C ARG A 151 8.41 -12.01 28.11
N LYS A 152 7.45 -12.56 28.85
CA LYS A 152 7.03 -13.96 28.66
C LYS A 152 6.27 -14.17 27.35
N GLN A 153 5.58 -13.14 26.84
CA GLN A 153 4.82 -13.22 25.60
C GLN A 153 5.62 -12.87 24.34
N ALA A 154 6.75 -12.16 24.48
CA ALA A 154 7.76 -11.95 23.44
C ALA A 154 8.59 -13.22 23.14
N GLN A 155 8.39 -14.29 23.90
CA GLN A 155 9.07 -15.57 23.78
C GLN A 155 8.25 -16.63 23.04
N GLN A 156 7.12 -16.25 22.45
CA GLN A 156 6.29 -17.11 21.60
C GLN A 156 6.50 -16.76 20.12
N ASP A 157 6.70 -17.78 19.27
CA ASP A 157 6.70 -17.67 17.82
C ASP A 157 5.32 -17.17 17.35
N LYS A 158 5.21 -15.86 17.12
CA LYS A 158 3.98 -15.21 16.66
C LYS A 158 3.96 -15.07 15.14
N ILE A 159 2.76 -15.19 14.58
CA ILE A 159 2.48 -14.85 13.19
C ILE A 159 1.72 -13.51 13.18
N ILE A 160 2.17 -12.56 12.39
CA ILE A 160 1.54 -11.25 12.24
C ILE A 160 0.83 -11.23 10.90
N VAL A 161 -0.46 -10.91 10.91
CA VAL A 161 -1.28 -10.78 9.69
C VAL A 161 -1.72 -9.32 9.57
N LEU A 162 -1.38 -8.69 8.44
CA LEU A 162 -1.71 -7.31 8.11
C LEU A 162 -2.57 -7.29 6.84
N PRO A 163 -3.90 -7.11 6.96
CA PRO A 163 -4.75 -6.85 5.80
C PRO A 163 -4.52 -5.42 5.28
N SER A 164 -4.59 -5.23 3.97
CA SER A 164 -4.49 -3.95 3.27
C SER A 164 -5.28 -4.04 1.97
N GLY A 165 -6.55 -3.66 2.04
CA GLY A 165 -7.58 -3.89 1.03
C GLY A 165 -7.61 -5.36 0.61
N ASN A 166 -7.44 -5.63 -0.67
CA ASN A 166 -7.47 -7.00 -1.22
C ASN A 166 -6.09 -7.69 -1.24
N LEU A 167 -5.10 -7.09 -0.58
CA LEU A 167 -3.78 -7.63 -0.32
C LEU A 167 -3.61 -7.95 1.17
N GLY A 168 -3.00 -9.08 1.49
CA GLY A 168 -2.68 -9.48 2.85
C GLY A 168 -1.18 -9.73 2.98
N SER A 169 -0.60 -9.32 4.11
CA SER A 169 0.80 -9.59 4.43
C SER A 169 0.89 -10.47 5.68
N ILE A 170 1.61 -11.59 5.58
CA ILE A 170 1.83 -12.51 6.69
C ILE A 170 3.33 -12.53 7.00
N TYR A 171 3.67 -12.25 8.26
CA TYR A 171 5.04 -12.26 8.78
C TYR A 171 5.19 -13.26 9.91
N PHE A 172 6.31 -13.96 9.96
CA PHE A 172 6.69 -14.87 11.03
C PHE A 172 7.80 -14.24 11.87
N THR A 173 7.57 -14.10 13.17
CA THR A 173 8.56 -13.51 14.09
C THR A 173 9.68 -14.48 14.49
N ARG A 174 9.54 -15.76 14.13
CA ARG A 174 10.51 -16.84 14.42
C ARG A 174 11.83 -16.65 13.67
N TRP A 175 11.80 -16.15 12.44
CA TRP A 175 12.98 -15.96 11.61
C TRP A 175 13.41 -14.49 11.56
N GLN A 176 14.72 -14.25 11.64
CA GLN A 176 15.30 -12.90 11.58
C GLN A 176 15.32 -12.31 10.16
N THR A 177 15.16 -13.18 9.16
CA THR A 177 15.11 -12.83 7.74
C THR A 177 13.86 -13.44 7.14
N ARG A 178 13.44 -12.91 5.99
CA ARG A 178 12.29 -13.41 5.26
C ARG A 178 12.33 -14.93 5.12
N ALA A 179 11.27 -15.59 5.58
CA ALA A 179 11.12 -17.03 5.55
C ALA A 179 11.01 -17.53 4.12
N THR A 180 11.68 -18.66 3.86
CA THR A 180 11.56 -19.36 2.57
C THR A 180 10.34 -20.26 2.56
N LEU A 181 9.82 -20.57 1.37
CA LEU A 181 8.78 -21.57 1.15
C LEU A 181 9.13 -22.89 1.83
N GLU A 182 10.38 -23.32 1.73
CA GLU A 182 10.87 -24.57 2.30
C GLU A 182 10.82 -24.55 3.84
N GLN A 183 11.20 -23.43 4.47
CA GLN A 183 11.07 -23.24 5.92
C GLN A 183 9.60 -23.19 6.36
N ILE A 184 8.76 -22.44 5.64
CA ILE A 184 7.33 -22.33 5.94
C ILE A 184 6.65 -23.71 5.82
N ASN A 185 6.94 -24.49 4.77
CA ASN A 185 6.35 -25.82 4.60
C ASN A 185 6.86 -26.84 5.61
N SER A 186 8.08 -26.68 6.14
CA SER A 186 8.61 -27.53 7.21
C SER A 186 7.82 -27.33 8.51
N ASP A 187 7.63 -26.06 8.91
CA ASP A 187 7.04 -25.73 10.22
C ASP A 187 5.51 -25.62 10.14
N PHE A 188 4.95 -25.28 8.98
CA PHE A 188 3.52 -25.07 8.71
C PHE A 188 3.07 -25.78 7.42
N PRO A 189 3.14 -27.13 7.34
CA PRO A 189 2.97 -27.89 6.09
C PRO A 189 1.61 -27.73 5.42
N GLN A 190 0.57 -27.32 6.16
CA GLN A 190 -0.78 -27.13 5.63
C GLN A 190 -1.10 -25.68 5.27
N LEU A 191 -0.28 -24.70 5.68
CA LEU A 191 -0.62 -23.29 5.57
C LEU A 191 -0.71 -22.84 4.11
N ILE A 192 0.38 -22.95 3.35
CA ILE A 192 0.41 -22.52 1.94
C ILE A 192 -0.57 -23.34 1.08
N PRO A 193 -0.60 -24.68 1.14
CA PRO A 193 -1.56 -25.45 0.37
C PRO A 193 -3.01 -25.03 0.65
N ARG A 194 -3.40 -24.87 1.92
CA ARG A 194 -4.78 -24.52 2.26
C ARG A 194 -5.13 -23.06 1.97
N LEU A 195 -4.19 -22.12 2.09
CA LEU A 195 -4.39 -20.75 1.62
C LEU A 195 -4.68 -20.75 0.12
N THR A 196 -3.86 -21.43 -0.69
CA THR A 196 -4.05 -21.45 -2.16
C THR A 196 -5.33 -22.15 -2.61
N GLN A 197 -5.87 -23.07 -1.81
CA GLN A 197 -7.15 -23.74 -2.10
C GLN A 197 -8.38 -22.96 -1.60
N HIS A 198 -8.19 -21.89 -0.83
CA HIS A 198 -9.31 -21.10 -0.34
C HIS A 198 -9.95 -20.31 -1.50
N PRO A 199 -11.27 -20.38 -1.72
CA PRO A 199 -11.92 -19.76 -2.88
C PRO A 199 -11.78 -18.23 -2.91
N GLY A 200 -11.58 -17.59 -1.75
CA GLY A 200 -11.32 -16.15 -1.65
C GLY A 200 -9.88 -15.71 -1.92
N ILE A 201 -8.96 -16.64 -2.17
CA ILE A 201 -7.54 -16.34 -2.42
C ILE A 201 -7.24 -16.63 -3.89
N GLY A 202 -6.73 -15.62 -4.59
CA GLY A 202 -6.34 -15.75 -6.00
C GLY A 202 -4.96 -16.39 -6.13
N PHE A 203 -3.99 -15.84 -5.39
CA PHE A 203 -2.65 -16.41 -5.30
C PHE A 203 -1.92 -15.96 -4.03
N VAL A 204 -0.84 -16.65 -3.69
CA VAL A 204 0.15 -16.20 -2.70
C VAL A 204 1.53 -16.06 -3.35
N LEU A 205 2.27 -15.01 -2.99
CA LEU A 205 3.66 -14.79 -3.36
C LEU A 205 4.56 -15.19 -2.19
N VAL A 206 5.52 -16.07 -2.47
CA VAL A 206 6.51 -16.57 -1.50
C VAL A 206 7.91 -16.61 -2.11
N GLN A 207 8.93 -16.64 -1.26
CA GLN A 207 10.32 -16.80 -1.68
C GLN A 207 10.76 -18.26 -1.54
N SER A 208 11.04 -18.97 -2.63
CA SER A 208 11.69 -20.28 -2.57
C SER A 208 13.21 -20.14 -2.59
N GLN A 209 13.90 -20.95 -1.79
CA GLN A 209 15.36 -21.05 -1.83
C GLN A 209 15.84 -21.61 -3.18
N ARG A 210 15.14 -22.60 -3.72
CA ARG A 210 15.50 -23.28 -4.98
C ARG A 210 15.11 -22.47 -6.21
N HIS A 211 13.91 -21.90 -6.21
CA HIS A 211 13.31 -21.32 -7.42
C HIS A 211 13.27 -19.78 -7.42
N GLY A 212 13.60 -19.15 -6.30
CA GLY A 212 13.42 -17.71 -6.13
C GLY A 212 11.94 -17.36 -5.90
N PRO A 213 11.50 -16.16 -6.31
CA PRO A 213 10.11 -15.74 -6.12
C PRO A 213 9.13 -16.57 -6.95
N ILE A 214 8.06 -17.03 -6.32
CA ILE A 214 7.00 -17.80 -6.98
C ILE A 214 5.62 -17.29 -6.54
N ALA A 215 4.68 -17.26 -7.47
CA ALA A 215 3.25 -17.08 -7.16
C ALA A 215 2.54 -18.43 -7.26
N LEU A 216 1.82 -18.82 -6.21
CA LEU A 216 1.10 -20.08 -6.09
C LEU A 216 -0.40 -19.82 -6.09
N GLY A 217 -1.15 -20.46 -6.98
CA GLY A 217 -2.62 -20.49 -6.94
C GLY A 217 -3.14 -21.91 -6.76
N ALA A 218 -4.46 -22.08 -6.71
CA ALA A 218 -5.12 -23.36 -6.44
C ALA A 218 -4.71 -24.50 -7.39
N LYS A 219 -4.41 -24.18 -8.65
CA LYS A 219 -4.21 -25.15 -9.74
C LYS A 219 -2.90 -24.96 -10.51
N GLY A 220 -2.02 -24.09 -10.03
CA GLY A 220 -0.76 -23.87 -10.72
C GLY A 220 0.16 -22.85 -10.06
N VAL A 221 1.34 -22.74 -10.64
CA VAL A 221 2.48 -22.02 -10.10
C VAL A 221 3.09 -21.16 -11.20
N TYR A 222 3.38 -19.91 -10.87
CA TYR A 222 4.15 -19.00 -11.70
C TYR A 222 5.54 -18.80 -11.10
N PHE A 223 6.59 -19.19 -11.85
CA PHE A 223 7.97 -18.99 -11.48
C PHE A 223 8.46 -17.63 -12.00
N LEU A 224 8.52 -16.64 -11.10
CA LEU A 224 8.80 -15.25 -11.49
C LEU A 224 10.22 -15.06 -12.03
N ARG A 225 11.18 -15.92 -11.69
CA ARG A 225 12.57 -15.77 -12.15
C ARG A 225 12.74 -15.94 -13.67
N ASN A 226 11.94 -16.79 -14.29
CA ASN A 226 12.10 -17.20 -15.69
C ASN A 226 10.79 -17.22 -16.49
N ASP A 227 9.71 -16.63 -15.94
CA ASP A 227 8.39 -16.57 -16.56
C ASP A 227 7.80 -17.95 -16.92
N HIS A 228 8.23 -19.01 -16.22
CA HIS A 228 7.72 -20.36 -16.42
C HIS A 228 6.43 -20.58 -15.61
N VAL A 229 5.46 -21.30 -16.21
CA VAL A 229 4.20 -21.68 -15.56
C VAL A 229 4.08 -23.20 -15.54
N ALA A 230 3.72 -23.74 -14.37
CA ALA A 230 3.34 -25.13 -14.21
C ALA A 230 1.87 -25.21 -13.78
N GLY A 231 1.03 -25.91 -14.55
CA GLY A 231 -0.43 -25.92 -14.33
C GLY A 231 -1.11 -24.68 -14.92
N GLU A 232 -2.18 -24.23 -14.26
CA GLU A 232 -2.88 -22.98 -14.65
C GLU A 232 -2.09 -21.74 -14.19
N ASN A 233 -2.02 -20.70 -15.02
CA ASN A 233 -1.33 -19.46 -14.66
C ASN A 233 -2.12 -18.68 -13.60
N PRO A 234 -1.66 -18.60 -12.34
CA PRO A 234 -2.40 -17.91 -11.27
C PRO A 234 -2.46 -16.40 -11.46
N LEU A 235 -1.60 -15.83 -12.31
CA LEU A 235 -1.52 -14.38 -12.55
C LEU A 235 -2.34 -13.91 -13.76
N ALA A 236 -2.87 -14.84 -14.57
CA ALA A 236 -3.59 -14.51 -15.80
C ALA A 236 -4.77 -13.53 -15.60
N PRO A 237 -5.60 -13.64 -14.53
CA PRO A 237 -6.71 -12.71 -14.31
C PRO A 237 -6.29 -11.27 -14.00
N PHE A 238 -5.04 -11.06 -13.57
CA PHE A 238 -4.56 -9.77 -13.03
C PHE A 238 -3.86 -8.89 -14.06
N GLY A 239 -3.88 -9.30 -15.32
CA GLY A 239 -3.31 -8.55 -16.43
C GLY A 239 -1.80 -8.75 -16.65
N PRO A 240 -1.27 -8.24 -17.76
CA PRO A 240 0.08 -8.59 -18.25
C PRO A 240 1.22 -8.08 -17.37
N ASN A 241 0.98 -7.04 -16.56
CA ASN A 241 2.01 -6.45 -15.71
C ASN A 241 2.11 -7.10 -14.32
N ALA A 242 1.22 -8.04 -13.98
CA ALA A 242 1.16 -8.66 -12.65
C ALA A 242 2.51 -9.25 -12.21
N ALA A 243 3.14 -10.06 -13.07
CA ALA A 243 4.44 -10.67 -12.78
C ALA A 243 5.55 -9.62 -12.56
N ALA A 244 5.56 -8.53 -13.34
CA ALA A 244 6.53 -7.44 -13.18
C ALA A 244 6.34 -6.70 -11.85
N HIS A 245 5.09 -6.43 -11.46
CA HIS A 245 4.78 -5.83 -10.16
C HIS A 245 5.19 -6.74 -9.01
N LEU A 246 4.91 -8.05 -9.07
CA LEU A 246 5.31 -9.00 -8.04
C LEU A 246 6.83 -9.13 -7.91
N ARG A 247 7.59 -9.15 -9.01
CA ARG A 247 9.07 -9.12 -8.96
C ARG A 247 9.60 -7.89 -8.23
N ARG A 248 9.02 -6.72 -8.54
CA ARG A 248 9.42 -5.47 -7.89
C ARG A 248 9.10 -5.52 -6.40
N THR A 249 7.90 -5.92 -6.03
CA THR A 249 7.47 -6.04 -4.62
C THR A 249 8.32 -7.05 -3.86
N ASN A 250 8.66 -8.18 -4.48
CA ASN A 250 9.51 -9.21 -3.88
C ASN A 250 10.93 -8.72 -3.53
N ASN A 251 11.42 -7.68 -4.20
CA ASN A 251 12.74 -7.13 -3.97
C ASN A 251 12.76 -6.05 -2.86
N PHE A 252 11.63 -5.73 -2.25
CA PHE A 252 11.61 -4.80 -1.14
C PHE A 252 12.19 -5.43 0.14
N PRO A 253 13.02 -4.69 0.90
CA PRO A 253 13.67 -5.25 2.11
C PRO A 253 12.70 -5.75 3.17
N CYS A 254 11.50 -5.17 3.23
CA CYS A 254 10.47 -5.45 4.22
C CYS A 254 9.27 -6.22 3.65
N VAL A 255 9.42 -6.88 2.49
CA VAL A 255 8.32 -7.67 1.93
C VAL A 255 7.93 -8.83 2.87
N ALA A 256 6.63 -9.12 2.94
CA ALA A 256 6.09 -10.20 3.75
C ALA A 256 6.67 -11.58 3.39
N ASP A 257 6.66 -12.50 4.36
CA ASP A 257 7.03 -13.89 4.15
C ASP A 257 6.07 -14.56 3.18
N ILE A 258 4.77 -14.30 3.38
CA ILE A 258 3.70 -14.65 2.45
C ILE A 258 2.91 -13.38 2.16
N LEU A 259 2.85 -13.00 0.89
CA LEU A 259 1.97 -11.94 0.41
C LEU A 259 0.77 -12.59 -0.30
N VAL A 260 -0.43 -12.31 0.18
CA VAL A 260 -1.68 -12.94 -0.26
C VAL A 260 -2.46 -11.93 -1.09
N ASN A 261 -2.85 -12.29 -2.31
CA ASN A 261 -3.81 -11.50 -3.08
C ASN A 261 -5.13 -12.26 -3.11
N SER A 262 -6.24 -11.56 -2.83
CA SER A 262 -7.55 -12.20 -2.93
C SER A 262 -7.91 -12.57 -4.37
N ALA A 263 -8.95 -13.39 -4.50
CA ALA A 263 -9.52 -13.72 -5.79
C ALA A 263 -10.09 -12.46 -6.47
N TYR A 264 -10.03 -12.44 -7.80
CA TYR A 264 -10.60 -11.38 -8.64
C TYR A 264 -11.64 -12.00 -9.58
N ASP A 265 -12.87 -11.49 -9.51
CA ASP A 265 -13.94 -11.79 -10.45
C ASP A 265 -13.91 -10.74 -11.57
N ALA A 266 -13.49 -11.17 -12.76
CA ALA A 266 -13.40 -10.27 -13.91
C ALA A 266 -14.75 -9.93 -14.55
N GLU A 267 -15.78 -10.75 -14.35
CA GLU A 267 -17.12 -10.52 -14.90
C GLU A 267 -17.84 -9.44 -14.10
N GLN A 268 -17.79 -9.54 -12.77
CA GLN A 268 -18.35 -8.53 -11.86
C GLN A 268 -17.39 -7.37 -11.59
N ASN A 269 -16.14 -7.48 -12.07
CA ASN A 269 -15.06 -6.56 -11.76
C ASN A 269 -14.92 -6.31 -10.26
N GLU A 270 -14.86 -7.40 -9.49
CA GLU A 270 -14.92 -7.35 -8.04
C GLU A 270 -13.73 -8.10 -7.42
N VAL A 271 -13.16 -7.52 -6.35
CA VAL A 271 -12.15 -8.19 -5.52
C VAL A 271 -12.76 -8.53 -4.17
N THR A 272 -12.09 -9.36 -3.38
CA THR A 272 -12.48 -9.57 -1.97
C THR A 272 -11.49 -8.87 -1.05
N ALA A 273 -11.90 -7.81 -0.35
CA ALA A 273 -11.05 -7.11 0.60
C ALA A 273 -10.90 -7.92 1.89
N PHE A 274 -9.69 -7.99 2.44
CA PHE A 274 -9.45 -8.56 3.76
C PHE A 274 -9.80 -7.59 4.90
N GLU A 275 -10.09 -6.32 4.58
CA GLU A 275 -10.63 -5.30 5.47
C GLU A 275 -12.16 -5.19 5.34
N GLU A 276 -12.82 -4.53 6.30
CA GLU A 276 -14.29 -4.36 6.35
C GLU A 276 -14.75 -3.13 5.54
N PHE A 277 -14.19 -2.94 4.35
CA PHE A 277 -14.55 -1.86 3.42
C PHE A 277 -15.32 -2.40 2.21
N VAL A 278 -16.15 -1.56 1.59
CA VAL A 278 -16.94 -1.89 0.37
C VAL A 278 -16.33 -1.32 -0.91
N GLY A 279 -15.38 -0.39 -0.78
CA GLY A 279 -14.39 -0.04 -1.80
C GLY A 279 -13.02 -0.59 -1.41
N SER A 280 -12.22 -1.03 -2.38
CA SER A 280 -10.91 -1.63 -2.12
C SER A 280 -9.86 -1.22 -3.15
N HIS A 281 -8.64 -1.09 -2.66
CA HIS A 281 -7.42 -1.04 -3.46
C HIS A 281 -6.27 -1.70 -2.69
N GLY A 282 -5.04 -1.66 -3.23
CA GLY A 282 -3.83 -2.14 -2.55
C GLY A 282 -3.30 -3.48 -3.06
N GLY A 283 -4.13 -4.29 -3.72
CA GLY A 283 -3.74 -5.53 -4.38
C GLY A 283 -3.76 -5.43 -5.90
N LEU A 284 -3.87 -6.59 -6.54
CA LEU A 284 -4.10 -6.73 -7.97
C LEU A 284 -5.57 -7.07 -8.25
N GLY A 285 -6.03 -6.67 -9.43
CA GLY A 285 -7.36 -7.00 -9.96
C GLY A 285 -8.32 -5.82 -9.91
N GLY A 286 -9.18 -5.70 -10.91
CA GLY A 286 -10.22 -4.69 -10.96
C GLY A 286 -9.78 -3.27 -11.31
N TRP A 287 -10.69 -2.32 -11.15
CA TRP A 287 -10.50 -0.91 -11.52
C TRP A 287 -9.48 -0.15 -10.68
N GLN A 288 -9.04 -0.70 -9.53
CA GLN A 288 -7.89 -0.15 -8.79
C GLN A 288 -6.61 -0.05 -9.65
N THR A 289 -6.53 -0.84 -10.72
CA THR A 289 -5.41 -0.84 -11.68
C THR A 289 -5.52 0.21 -12.78
N ALA A 290 -6.53 1.09 -12.74
CA ALA A 290 -6.79 2.13 -13.74
C ALA A 290 -6.59 3.56 -13.19
N PRO A 291 -5.37 3.93 -12.74
CA PRO A 291 -5.07 5.32 -12.39
C PRO A 291 -5.00 6.21 -13.63
N PHE A 292 -5.03 7.53 -13.42
CA PHE A 292 -4.87 8.51 -14.50
C PHE A 292 -3.78 9.56 -14.18
N LEU A 293 -3.29 10.19 -15.25
CA LEU A 293 -2.37 11.33 -15.20
C LEU A 293 -2.85 12.40 -16.20
N MET A 294 -3.32 13.52 -15.68
CA MET A 294 -3.72 14.71 -16.43
C MET A 294 -2.63 15.78 -16.32
N PHE A 295 -2.24 16.33 -17.46
CA PHE A 295 -1.16 17.32 -17.55
C PHE A 295 -1.45 18.31 -18.68
N PRO A 296 -0.77 19.48 -18.72
CA PRO A 296 -1.04 20.49 -19.73
C PRO A 296 -0.76 19.98 -21.15
N ALA A 297 -1.68 20.23 -22.08
CA ALA A 297 -1.61 19.69 -23.45
C ALA A 297 -0.37 20.14 -24.24
N GLN A 298 0.22 21.28 -23.87
CA GLN A 298 1.46 21.79 -24.47
C GLN A 298 2.72 21.04 -24.01
N TRP A 299 2.63 20.19 -22.99
CA TRP A 299 3.76 19.37 -22.53
C TRP A 299 3.90 18.10 -23.37
N PRO A 300 5.13 17.58 -23.54
CA PRO A 300 5.34 16.36 -24.29
C PRO A 300 4.66 15.20 -23.57
N ALA A 301 3.76 14.51 -24.28
CA ALA A 301 3.15 13.30 -23.79
C ALA A 301 4.21 12.19 -23.63
N PRO A 302 4.04 11.28 -22.65
CA PRO A 302 4.86 10.08 -22.55
C PRO A 302 4.79 9.26 -23.86
N THR A 303 5.94 8.83 -24.38
CA THR A 303 6.02 8.05 -25.62
C THR A 303 5.63 6.58 -25.43
N GLU A 304 5.71 6.08 -24.20
CA GLU A 304 5.38 4.71 -23.82
C GLU A 304 4.32 4.72 -22.73
N ARG A 305 3.59 3.60 -22.62
CA ARG A 305 2.63 3.41 -21.53
C ARG A 305 3.37 3.45 -20.19
N ILE A 306 2.94 4.34 -19.30
CA ILE A 306 3.51 4.42 -17.96
C ILE A 306 3.03 3.19 -17.17
N VAL A 307 3.98 2.38 -16.71
CA VAL A 307 3.73 1.25 -15.81
C VAL A 307 4.46 1.48 -14.49
N GLY A 308 3.70 1.61 -13.39
CA GLY A 308 4.22 1.78 -12.04
C GLY A 308 4.70 3.20 -11.69
N ALA A 309 4.58 3.55 -10.41
CA ALA A 309 4.89 4.89 -9.88
C ALA A 309 6.32 5.37 -10.18
N GLY A 310 7.30 4.46 -10.26
CA GLY A 310 8.68 4.81 -10.60
C GLY A 310 8.83 5.43 -12.00
N ASN A 311 7.98 5.07 -12.95
CA ASN A 311 7.99 5.67 -14.29
C ASN A 311 7.23 7.00 -14.34
N VAL A 312 6.22 7.21 -13.49
CA VAL A 312 5.59 8.53 -13.28
C VAL A 312 6.65 9.54 -12.82
N TYR A 313 7.49 9.16 -11.87
CA TYR A 313 8.60 10.01 -11.41
C TYR A 313 9.55 10.41 -12.56
N LYS A 314 9.92 9.47 -13.43
CA LYS A 314 10.80 9.77 -14.58
C LYS A 314 10.17 10.79 -15.53
N VAL A 315 8.88 10.62 -15.83
CA VAL A 315 8.10 11.55 -16.66
C VAL A 315 8.08 12.95 -16.02
N ALA A 316 7.77 13.04 -14.73
CA ALA A 316 7.78 14.31 -14.01
C ALA A 316 9.16 14.99 -14.01
N LYS A 317 10.24 14.23 -13.86
CA LYS A 317 11.62 14.75 -13.92
C LYS A 317 11.99 15.26 -15.31
N GLN A 318 11.53 14.61 -16.37
CA GLN A 318 11.72 15.08 -17.75
C GLN A 318 11.01 16.42 -17.99
N TRP A 319 9.77 16.56 -17.53
CA TRP A 319 9.04 17.83 -17.61
C TRP A 319 9.75 18.95 -16.82
N LEU A 320 10.21 18.66 -15.60
CA LEU A 320 10.97 19.62 -14.79
C LEU A 320 12.28 20.07 -15.45
N ALA A 321 13.03 19.15 -16.04
CA ALA A 321 14.26 19.48 -16.76
C ALA A 321 13.99 20.45 -17.92
N ARG A 322 12.93 20.19 -18.70
CA ARG A 322 12.53 21.03 -19.82
C ARG A 322 12.14 22.45 -19.38
N MET A 323 11.33 22.57 -18.33
CA MET A 323 10.94 23.89 -17.81
C MET A 323 12.12 24.74 -17.35
N LYS A 324 13.16 24.10 -16.77
CA LYS A 324 14.42 24.80 -16.44
C LYS A 324 15.13 25.32 -17.69
N HIS A 325 15.23 24.50 -18.74
CA HIS A 325 15.85 24.92 -20.01
C HIS A 325 15.10 26.07 -20.68
N GLU A 326 13.77 26.03 -20.72
CA GLU A 326 12.95 27.11 -21.30
C GLU A 326 13.10 28.42 -20.49
N THR A 327 13.21 28.34 -19.17
CA THR A 327 13.43 29.52 -18.30
C THR A 327 14.79 30.18 -18.58
N ILE A 328 15.86 29.38 -18.72
CA ILE A 328 17.21 29.87 -19.05
C ILE A 328 17.24 30.54 -20.42
N ARG A 329 16.55 29.97 -21.42
CA ARG A 329 16.46 30.52 -22.77
C ARG A 329 15.78 31.89 -22.80
N ILE A 330 14.66 32.05 -22.10
CA ILE A 330 13.94 33.33 -22.02
C ILE A 330 14.77 34.41 -21.32
N GLN A 331 15.64 34.04 -20.36
CA GLN A 331 16.52 35.01 -19.70
C GLN A 331 17.72 35.42 -20.57
N THR A 332 18.22 34.53 -21.42
CA THR A 332 19.34 34.81 -22.33
C THR A 332 18.91 35.60 -23.57
N ASP A 333 17.69 35.41 -24.06
CA ASP A 333 17.12 36.20 -25.18
C ASP A 333 16.70 37.63 -24.78
N LYS A 334 16.75 37.97 -23.48
CA LYS A 334 16.42 39.31 -22.94
C LYS A 334 17.65 40.15 -22.57
N LEU A 335 18.85 39.64 -22.78
CA LEU A 335 20.14 40.31 -22.57
C LEU A 335 20.76 40.72 -23.91
#